data_AF-A0A645EFK7-F1
#
_entry.id   AF-A0A645EFK7-F1
#
_cell.length_a   1.000
_cell.length_b   1.000
_cell.length_c   1.000
_cell.angle_alpha   90.00
_cell.angle_beta   90.00
_cell.angle_gamma   90.00
#
_symmetry.space_group_name_H-M   'P 1'
#
loop_
_entity.id
_entity.type
_entity.pdbx_description
1 polymer ?
#
loop_
_entity_poly.entity_id
_entity_poly.type
_entity_poly.pdbx_seq_one_letter_code
_entity_poly.pdbx_strand_id
1 'polypeptide(L)'
;MLKKSFLVLGLLALFATGCSSNNYNNGTYAGEWEGESYGTVFTAKVSIEIKNDKIVSISLDENSNITSPAEKWTNDSVWFDNYEDLLASFEGLKVEDVLQATADISAPSVTGGVDKITGATLSSARLLLAIQNGLNKAKVNTNTKS
;
A
#
# COMPACT_ATOMS: atom_id res chain seq x y z
N MET A 1 -28.26 7.18 -14.95
CA MET A 1 -27.70 6.11 -14.10
C MET A 1 -27.38 6.69 -12.74
N LEU A 2 -28.02 6.18 -11.71
CA LEU A 2 -27.96 6.70 -10.34
C LEU A 2 -26.61 6.30 -9.72
N LYS A 3 -25.71 7.27 -9.47
CA LYS A 3 -24.50 7.03 -8.68
C LYS A 3 -24.96 6.76 -7.24
N LYS A 4 -24.85 5.51 -6.79
CA LYS A 4 -25.17 5.14 -5.41
C LYS A 4 -24.14 5.77 -4.49
N SER A 5 -24.59 6.79 -3.77
CA SER A 5 -23.90 7.38 -2.63
C SER A 5 -24.12 6.49 -1.42
N PHE A 6 -23.04 6.07 -0.76
CA PHE A 6 -23.03 5.64 0.63
C PHE A 6 -21.68 6.04 1.22
N LEU A 7 -21.65 7.15 1.95
CA LEU A 7 -20.56 7.46 2.87
C LEU A 7 -21.19 7.65 4.25
N VAL A 8 -21.43 6.50 4.90
CA VAL A 8 -21.67 6.41 6.33
C VAL A 8 -20.38 5.84 6.90
N LEU A 9 -19.72 6.54 7.82
CA LEU A 9 -18.91 5.87 8.84
C LEU A 9 -18.76 6.79 10.05
N GLY A 10 -19.84 6.89 10.82
CA GLY A 10 -19.74 7.20 12.24
C GLY A 10 -19.68 5.88 13.01
N LEU A 11 -18.54 5.56 13.60
CA LEU A 11 -18.49 4.72 14.79
C LEU A 11 -17.26 5.07 15.62
N LEU A 12 -17.48 5.91 16.64
CA LEU A 12 -16.55 6.13 17.73
C LEU A 12 -16.67 4.94 18.68
N ALA A 13 -15.68 4.06 18.67
CA ALA A 13 -15.54 3.01 19.69
C ALA A 13 -14.31 3.32 20.55
N LEU A 14 -14.55 3.83 21.77
CA LEU A 14 -13.54 3.86 22.83
C LEU A 14 -13.31 2.43 23.31
N PHE A 15 -12.20 1.82 22.90
CA PHE A 15 -11.68 0.62 23.56
C PHE A 15 -10.56 1.00 24.51
N ALA A 16 -10.73 0.56 25.77
CA ALA A 16 -9.77 0.72 26.84
C ALA A 16 -8.39 0.19 26.42
N THR A 17 -7.38 1.06 26.51
CA THR A 17 -5.99 0.77 26.21
C THR A 17 -5.40 -0.17 27.26
N GLY A 18 -5.32 -1.45 26.94
CA GLY A 18 -4.16 -2.22 27.39
C GLY A 18 -2.94 -1.63 26.68
N CYS A 19 -2.04 -0.98 27.42
CA CYS A 19 -0.78 -0.48 26.86
C CYS A 19 0.09 -1.66 26.43
N SER A 20 -0.13 -2.17 25.23
CA SER A 20 0.90 -2.89 24.48
C SER A 20 1.81 -1.82 23.89
N SER A 21 3.12 -1.95 24.09
CA SER A 21 4.09 -1.11 23.40
C SER A 21 4.06 -1.47 21.91
N ASN A 22 3.46 -0.61 21.10
CA ASN A 22 3.45 -0.77 19.64
C ASN A 22 4.85 -0.50 19.07
N ASN A 23 5.26 -1.27 18.07
CA ASN A 23 6.49 -1.03 17.31
C ASN A 23 6.31 0.09 16.26
N TYR A 24 5.06 0.33 15.88
CA TYR A 24 4.64 1.32 14.90
C TYR A 24 3.62 2.27 15.53
N ASN A 25 3.81 3.57 15.31
CA ASN A 25 2.87 4.59 15.75
C ASN A 25 1.53 4.42 15.02
N ASN A 26 0.43 4.52 15.76
CA ASN A 26 -0.90 4.55 15.16
C ASN A 26 -1.08 5.86 14.37
N GLY A 27 -1.75 5.80 13.22
CA GLY A 27 -1.99 6.99 12.41
C GLY A 27 -2.16 6.68 10.94
N THR A 28 -2.14 7.73 10.14
CA THR A 28 -2.24 7.66 8.70
C THR A 28 -0.94 8.18 8.08
N TYR A 29 -0.38 7.39 7.17
CA TYR A 29 0.95 7.63 6.59
C TYR A 29 0.86 7.64 5.07
N ALA A 30 1.40 8.69 4.47
CA ALA A 30 1.54 8.76 3.02
C ALA A 30 2.77 7.95 2.58
N GLY A 31 2.58 7.07 1.61
CA GLY A 31 3.63 6.32 0.91
C GLY A 31 3.75 6.78 -0.52
N GLU A 32 4.97 6.88 -1.04
CA GLU A 32 5.22 7.25 -2.43
C GLU A 32 6.38 6.44 -2.99
N TRP A 33 6.24 6.00 -4.24
CA TRP A 33 7.32 5.48 -5.05
C TRP A 33 7.27 6.17 -6.42
N GLU A 34 8.45 6.55 -6.92
CA GLU A 34 8.64 7.10 -8.26
C GLU A 34 9.79 6.37 -8.95
N GLY A 35 9.66 6.10 -10.25
CA GLY A 35 10.74 5.57 -11.05
C GLY A 35 10.46 5.67 -12.55
N GLU A 36 11.52 5.69 -13.34
CA GLU A 36 11.43 5.77 -14.80
C GLU A 36 11.63 4.40 -15.44
N SER A 37 10.79 4.07 -16.43
CA SER A 37 11.01 2.92 -17.30
C SER A 37 10.43 3.18 -18.68
N TYR A 38 11.11 2.72 -19.73
CA TYR A 38 10.72 2.98 -21.13
C TYR A 38 10.47 4.47 -21.46
N GLY A 39 11.24 5.37 -20.83
CA GLY A 39 11.11 6.82 -21.03
C GLY A 39 9.83 7.43 -20.42
N THR A 40 9.18 6.73 -19.48
CA THR A 40 8.01 7.23 -18.75
C THR A 40 8.25 7.17 -17.26
N VAL A 41 7.88 8.25 -16.58
CA VAL A 41 7.90 8.35 -15.11
C VAL A 41 6.63 7.73 -14.56
N PHE A 42 6.79 6.74 -13.69
CA PHE A 42 5.71 6.09 -12.97
C PHE A 42 5.70 6.54 -11.53
N THR A 43 4.50 6.73 -10.99
CA THR A 43 4.29 7.13 -9.60
C THR A 43 3.22 6.25 -8.96
N ALA A 44 3.46 5.87 -7.72
CA ALA A 44 2.52 5.17 -6.86
C ALA A 44 2.40 5.97 -5.57
N LYS A 45 1.21 6.49 -5.27
CA LYS A 45 0.94 7.32 -4.09
C LYS A 45 -0.17 6.68 -3.27
N VAL A 46 0.10 6.39 -2.01
CA VAL A 46 -0.84 5.68 -1.14
C VAL A 46 -1.03 6.39 0.20
N SER A 47 -2.20 6.21 0.80
CA SER A 47 -2.49 6.57 2.19
C SER A 47 -2.79 5.30 2.99
N ILE A 48 -2.06 5.09 4.08
CA ILE A 48 -2.06 3.84 4.86
C ILE A 48 -2.47 4.16 6.29
N GLU A 49 -3.54 3.53 6.79
CA GLU A 49 -3.94 3.62 8.20
C GLU A 49 -3.36 2.44 8.99
N ILE A 50 -2.75 2.73 10.14
CA ILE A 50 -2.14 1.75 11.03
C ILE A 50 -2.78 1.87 12.42
N LYS A 51 -3.15 0.73 13.00
CA LYS A 51 -3.55 0.60 14.42
C LYS A 51 -2.97 -0.66 15.01
N ASN A 52 -2.31 -0.53 16.16
CA ASN A 52 -1.81 -1.67 16.94
C ASN A 52 -0.92 -2.60 16.11
N ASP A 53 0.11 -2.03 15.45
CA ASP A 53 1.06 -2.72 14.57
C ASP A 53 0.44 -3.42 13.33
N LYS A 54 -0.83 -3.11 13.01
CA LYS A 54 -1.56 -3.69 11.88
C LYS A 54 -2.06 -2.63 10.92
N ILE A 55 -2.12 -3.00 9.64
CA ILE A 55 -2.73 -2.18 8.60
C ILE A 55 -4.25 -2.28 8.74
N VAL A 56 -4.92 -1.14 8.74
CA VAL A 56 -6.38 -1.02 8.79
C VAL A 56 -6.94 -0.79 7.39
N SER A 57 -6.28 0.05 6.59
CA SER A 57 -6.70 0.31 5.21
C SER A 57 -5.56 0.91 4.40
N ILE A 58 -5.60 0.69 3.09
CA ILE A 58 -4.75 1.38 2.12
C ILE A 58 -5.64 1.95 1.02
N SER A 59 -5.38 3.18 0.61
CA SER A 59 -6.00 3.79 -0.58
C SER A 59 -4.94 4.27 -1.55
N LEU A 60 -5.23 4.20 -2.85
CA LEU A 60 -4.38 4.71 -3.93
C LEU A 60 -4.86 6.10 -4.33
N ASP A 61 -3.93 7.04 -4.46
CA ASP A 61 -4.20 8.39 -4.98
C ASP A 61 -4.52 8.34 -6.47
N GLU A 62 -5.55 9.07 -6.88
CA GLU A 62 -6.00 9.15 -8.28
C GLU A 62 -4.94 9.70 -9.25
N ASN A 63 -3.95 10.45 -8.74
CA ASN A 63 -2.84 11.00 -9.53
C ASN A 63 -1.65 10.03 -9.63
N SER A 64 -1.81 8.77 -9.21
CA SER A 64 -0.79 7.74 -9.40
C SER A 64 -0.71 7.33 -10.87
N ASN A 65 0.49 7.38 -11.45
CA ASN A 65 0.77 6.81 -12.76
C ASN A 65 1.48 5.46 -12.61
N ILE A 66 0.74 4.40 -12.30
CA ILE A 66 1.33 3.10 -11.92
C ILE A 66 1.32 2.06 -13.05
N THR A 67 0.56 2.32 -14.11
CA THR A 67 0.39 1.46 -15.30
C THR A 67 1.30 1.92 -16.44
N SER A 68 1.86 0.97 -17.19
CA SER A 68 2.80 1.21 -18.30
C SER A 68 2.19 2.08 -19.42
N PRO A 69 2.96 2.93 -20.14
CA PRO A 69 2.49 3.61 -21.34
C PRO A 69 2.24 2.57 -22.44
N ALA A 70 0.95 2.33 -22.68
CA ALA A 70 0.23 2.07 -23.93
C ALA A 70 0.80 1.17 -25.06
N GLU A 71 2.10 0.96 -25.25
CA GLU A 71 2.61 0.28 -26.47
C GLU A 71 3.04 -1.18 -26.28
N LYS A 72 3.25 -1.64 -25.04
CA LYS A 72 3.60 -3.06 -24.76
C LYS A 72 2.66 -3.77 -23.79
N TRP A 73 1.74 -3.03 -23.16
CA TRP A 73 0.75 -3.57 -22.24
C TRP A 73 -0.61 -3.44 -22.89
N THR A 74 -0.98 -4.43 -23.70
CA THR A 74 -2.28 -4.48 -24.39
C THR A 74 -3.47 -4.70 -23.44
N ASN A 75 -3.28 -4.66 -22.12
CA ASN A 75 -4.33 -4.96 -21.15
C ASN A 75 -4.11 -4.32 -19.77
N ASP A 76 -4.05 -2.99 -19.73
CA ASP A 76 -4.07 -2.20 -18.48
C ASP A 76 -5.31 -2.45 -17.61
N SER A 77 -6.40 -2.94 -18.22
CA SER A 77 -7.60 -3.42 -17.52
C SER A 77 -7.28 -4.42 -16.40
N VAL A 78 -6.28 -5.30 -16.57
CA VAL A 78 -5.89 -6.28 -15.54
C VAL A 78 -5.51 -5.58 -14.24
N TRP A 79 -4.85 -4.42 -14.32
CA TRP A 79 -4.56 -3.63 -13.14
C TRP A 79 -5.82 -2.98 -12.59
N PHE A 80 -6.55 -2.23 -13.41
CA PHE A 80 -7.70 -1.45 -12.97
C PHE A 80 -8.85 -2.30 -12.43
N ASP A 81 -9.01 -3.53 -12.91
CA ASP A 81 -10.03 -4.47 -12.46
C ASP A 81 -9.68 -5.14 -11.12
N ASN A 82 -8.41 -5.11 -10.69
CA ASN A 82 -7.94 -5.92 -9.55
C ASN A 82 -7.19 -5.12 -8.46
N TYR A 83 -6.85 -3.84 -8.69
CA TYR A 83 -6.03 -3.09 -7.72
C TYR A 83 -6.75 -2.85 -6.38
N GLU A 84 -8.08 -2.72 -6.37
CA GLU A 84 -8.85 -2.57 -5.13
C GLU A 84 -8.79 -3.84 -4.27
N ASP A 85 -8.92 -5.02 -4.89
CA ASP A 85 -8.78 -6.31 -4.21
C ASP A 85 -7.36 -6.49 -3.66
N LEU A 86 -6.34 -6.08 -4.41
CA LEU A 86 -4.95 -6.08 -3.93
C LEU A 86 -4.76 -5.14 -2.74
N LEU A 87 -5.38 -3.95 -2.74
CA LEU A 87 -5.29 -3.03 -1.59
C LEU A 87 -5.99 -3.61 -0.36
N ALA A 88 -7.15 -4.24 -0.55
CA ALA A 88 -7.91 -4.88 0.52
C ALA A 88 -7.17 -6.08 1.13
N SER A 89 -6.34 -6.79 0.35
CA SER A 89 -5.56 -7.93 0.86
C SER A 89 -4.54 -7.56 1.95
N PHE A 90 -4.21 -6.27 2.10
CA PHE A 90 -3.31 -5.79 3.17
C PHE A 90 -4.03 -5.58 4.52
N GLU A 91 -5.36 -5.51 4.54
CA GLU A 91 -6.12 -5.29 5.78
C GLU A 91 -5.84 -6.40 6.81
N GLY A 92 -5.50 -5.99 8.03
CA GLY A 92 -5.22 -6.89 9.15
C GLY A 92 -3.80 -7.50 9.16
N LEU A 93 -3.04 -7.37 8.07
CA LEU A 93 -1.63 -7.76 8.04
C LEU A 93 -0.81 -6.95 9.06
N LYS A 94 0.21 -7.58 9.63
CA LYS A 94 1.16 -6.86 10.48
C LYS A 94 2.03 -5.97 9.59
N VAL A 95 2.32 -4.77 10.09
CA VAL A 95 3.23 -3.84 9.40
C VAL A 95 4.59 -4.47 9.13
N GLU A 96 5.11 -5.22 10.10
CA GLU A 96 6.39 -5.94 9.99
C GLU A 96 6.40 -6.95 8.84
N ASP A 97 5.34 -7.75 8.68
CA ASP A 97 5.27 -8.77 7.63
C ASP A 97 5.30 -8.13 6.23
N VAL A 98 4.59 -7.01 6.06
CA VAL A 98 4.59 -6.24 4.80
C VAL A 98 5.93 -5.56 4.54
N LEU A 99 6.65 -5.12 5.57
CA LEU A 99 8.00 -4.57 5.44
C LEU A 99 9.06 -5.64 5.10
N GLN A 100 8.81 -6.90 5.43
CA GLN A 100 9.69 -8.03 5.06
C GLN A 100 9.39 -8.62 3.68
N ALA A 101 8.23 -8.31 3.10
CA ALA A 101 7.92 -8.66 1.72
C ALA A 101 8.93 -8.01 0.75
N THR A 102 9.17 -8.68 -0.37
CA THR A 102 10.16 -8.23 -1.36
C THR A 102 9.48 -7.89 -2.68
N ALA A 103 9.95 -6.81 -3.30
CA ALA A 103 9.56 -6.37 -4.64
C ALA A 103 10.83 -6.15 -5.48
N ASP A 104 10.85 -6.75 -6.68
CA ASP A 104 11.85 -6.46 -7.70
C ASP A 104 11.14 -5.90 -8.94
N ILE A 105 11.56 -4.72 -9.39
CA ILE A 105 11.01 -4.05 -10.58
C ILE A 105 11.83 -4.31 -11.85
N SER A 106 13.08 -4.76 -11.71
CA SER A 106 13.97 -5.08 -12.84
C SER A 106 13.67 -6.49 -13.37
N ALA A 107 13.37 -7.41 -12.47
CA ALA A 107 12.77 -8.72 -12.75
C ALA A 107 11.42 -8.81 -12.01
N PRO A 108 10.32 -8.29 -12.61
CA PRO A 108 9.04 -8.09 -11.93
C PRO A 108 8.61 -9.26 -11.05
N SER A 109 8.74 -9.08 -9.73
CA SER A 109 8.37 -10.09 -8.75
C SER A 109 7.92 -9.46 -7.44
N VAL A 110 7.02 -10.17 -6.74
CA VAL A 110 6.56 -9.87 -5.38
C VAL A 110 6.50 -11.20 -4.63
N THR A 111 7.16 -11.26 -3.47
CA THR A 111 7.20 -12.44 -2.58
C THR A 111 7.16 -12.03 -1.10
N GLY A 112 7.01 -13.00 -0.19
CA GLY A 112 7.00 -12.73 1.27
C GLY A 112 5.61 -12.57 1.88
N GLY A 113 4.62 -13.33 1.40
CA GLY A 113 3.31 -13.45 2.06
C GLY A 113 2.33 -12.32 1.76
N VAL A 114 2.62 -11.45 0.79
CA VAL A 114 1.69 -10.46 0.25
C VAL A 114 1.24 -10.86 -1.16
N ASP A 115 0.02 -10.49 -1.50
CA ASP A 115 -0.57 -10.79 -2.80
C ASP A 115 0.02 -9.94 -3.94
N LYS A 116 -0.23 -10.37 -5.17
CA LYS A 116 0.06 -9.62 -6.40
C LYS A 116 -0.98 -9.92 -7.45
N ILE A 117 -1.13 -9.00 -8.39
CA ILE A 117 -2.01 -9.19 -9.55
C ILE A 117 -1.23 -9.95 -10.62
N THR A 118 -1.68 -11.17 -10.93
CA THR A 118 -1.09 -11.96 -12.02
C THR A 118 -1.31 -11.23 -13.35
N GLY A 119 -0.24 -11.06 -14.13
CA GLY A 119 -0.27 -10.26 -15.36
C GLY A 119 -0.01 -8.76 -15.15
N ALA A 120 0.01 -8.28 -13.89
CA ALA A 120 0.36 -6.91 -13.55
C ALA A 120 1.42 -6.81 -12.43
N THR A 121 2.31 -7.80 -12.35
CA THR A 121 3.33 -7.93 -11.28
C THR A 121 4.19 -6.68 -11.11
N LEU A 122 4.58 -6.01 -12.20
CA LEU A 122 5.39 -4.79 -12.13
C LEU A 122 4.65 -3.66 -11.39
N SER A 123 3.36 -3.47 -11.67
CA SER A 123 2.54 -2.49 -10.97
C SER A 123 2.31 -2.89 -9.50
N SER A 124 2.13 -4.18 -9.21
CA SER A 124 2.05 -4.68 -7.83
C SER A 124 3.36 -4.43 -7.05
N ALA A 125 4.51 -4.62 -7.68
CA ALA A 125 5.81 -4.35 -7.07
C ALA A 125 5.98 -2.86 -6.74
N ARG A 126 5.62 -1.96 -7.67
CA ARG A 126 5.66 -0.50 -7.45
C ARG A 126 4.74 -0.07 -6.32
N LEU A 127 3.53 -0.63 -6.27
CA LEU A 127 2.58 -0.39 -5.19
C LEU A 127 3.14 -0.83 -3.83
N LEU A 128 3.72 -2.04 -3.76
CA LEU A 128 4.33 -2.55 -2.54
C LEU A 128 5.45 -1.63 -2.05
N LEU A 129 6.31 -1.13 -2.95
CA LEU A 129 7.37 -0.19 -2.58
C LEU A 129 6.81 1.13 -2.02
N ALA A 130 5.75 1.68 -2.60
CA ALA A 130 5.08 2.87 -2.06
C ALA A 130 4.49 2.61 -0.68
N ILE A 131 3.84 1.46 -0.49
CA ILE A 131 3.31 1.02 0.80
C ILE A 131 4.43 0.94 1.84
N GLN A 132 5.52 0.25 1.52
CA GLN A 132 6.67 0.11 2.42
C GLN A 132 7.30 1.46 2.77
N ASN A 133 7.37 2.40 1.83
CA ASN A 133 7.84 3.76 2.08
C ASN A 133 6.93 4.52 3.07
N GLY A 134 5.62 4.31 3.01
CA GLY A 134 4.67 4.86 3.99
C GLY A 134 4.79 4.19 5.36
N LEU A 135 4.84 2.86 5.40
CA LEU A 135 4.97 2.07 6.64
C LEU A 135 6.27 2.38 7.40
N ASN A 136 7.39 2.61 6.69
CA ASN A 136 8.65 2.98 7.32
C ASN A 136 8.57 4.31 8.10
N LYS A 137 7.68 5.23 7.71
CA LYS A 137 7.46 6.50 8.43
C LYS A 137 6.73 6.30 9.76
N ALA A 138 6.06 5.17 9.94
CA ALA A 138 5.32 4.86 11.16
C ALA A 138 6.22 4.28 12.28
N LYS A 139 7.45 3.87 11.98
CA LYS A 139 8.38 3.27 12.94
C LYS A 139 8.53 4.15 14.18
N VAL A 140 8.43 3.54 15.36
CA VAL A 140 8.74 4.24 16.62
C VAL A 140 10.25 4.45 16.68
N ASN A 141 10.68 5.71 16.62
CA ASN A 141 12.08 6.06 16.84
C ASN A 141 12.42 5.87 18.32
N THR A 142 12.95 4.70 18.69
CA THR A 142 13.56 4.51 20.00
C THR A 142 14.91 5.21 20.02
N ASN A 143 14.91 6.53 20.22
CA ASN A 143 16.10 7.22 20.72
C ASN A 143 16.31 6.77 22.17
N THR A 144 16.90 5.60 22.35
CA THR A 144 17.43 5.15 23.64
C THR A 144 18.58 6.07 23.99
N LYS A 145 18.25 7.13 24.74
CA LYS A 145 19.22 7.99 25.40
C LYS A 145 19.94 7.12 26.43
N SER A 146 21.10 6.56 26.05
CA SER A 146 22.10 6.05 27.00
C SER A 146 22.71 7.21 27.77
#